data_AF-A0A5A7QW94-F1
#
_entry.id   AF-A0A5A7QW94-F1
#
_cell.length_a   1.000
_cell.length_b   1.000
_cell.length_c   1.000
_cell.angle_alpha   90.00
_cell.angle_beta   90.00
_cell.angle_gamma   90.00
#
_symmetry.space_group_name_H-M   'P 1'
#
loop_
_entity.id
_entity.type
_entity.pdbx_description
1 polymer ?
#
loop_
_entity_poly.entity_id
_entity_poly.type
_entity_poly.pdbx_seq_one_letter_code
_entity_poly.pdbx_strand_id
1 'polypeptide(L)'
;MQSSLLHFVCDKPSFPGDIHGQYGDLLRLFEYGGFPPEANYLFLGDYVDRGKQSLESICLLLAYKIKYPENFFLLRGNHEYCFNCLPVAALIDEKILCMHGGLSPDLTDMDQIRNLPRPTDIPDSGLLCDLLWSDPSREIKGWGMNDRGVSYTFGPDKVAEFLMQHDMDLVCRAHQVVEDGYEFFAERQLVTIFSAPNYCGEFDNAGAMMSVDESLMCSFQILKPAERKRFLCDINSGVPGYAGFLNARFTVRISGYCLLLMREVLCFRFEVFTEYFSWCNL
;
A
#
# COMPACT_ATOMS: atom_id res chain seq x y z
N MET A 1 -1.75 17.67 16.66
CA MET A 1 -1.23 16.39 16.13
C MET A 1 -1.99 16.09 14.84
N GLN A 2 -1.32 15.55 13.81
CA GLN A 2 -2.03 15.10 12.60
C GLN A 2 -2.75 13.79 12.88
N SER A 3 -4.01 13.64 12.43
CA SER A 3 -4.81 12.44 12.69
C SER A 3 -4.28 11.21 11.96
N SER A 4 -4.25 10.05 12.63
CA SER A 4 -3.84 8.77 12.01
C SER A 4 -4.96 8.07 11.22
N LEU A 5 -6.13 8.69 11.14
CA LEU A 5 -7.26 8.28 10.30
C LEU A 5 -7.49 9.35 9.22
N LEU A 6 -7.31 8.98 7.96
CA LEU A 6 -7.64 9.84 6.82
C LEU A 6 -9.15 9.82 6.54
N HIS A 7 -9.70 10.91 6.00
CA HIS A 7 -11.12 11.05 5.69
C HIS A 7 -11.30 11.47 4.23
N PHE A 8 -12.12 10.75 3.49
CA PHE A 8 -12.42 10.99 2.08
C PHE A 8 -13.93 11.08 1.91
N VAL A 9 -14.41 12.12 1.22
CA VAL A 9 -15.85 12.34 0.99
C VAL A 9 -16.15 12.34 -0.51
N CYS A 10 -15.56 13.26 -1.27
CA CYS A 10 -15.88 13.42 -2.69
C CYS A 10 -14.93 12.65 -3.61
N ASP A 11 -13.62 12.77 -3.39
CA ASP A 11 -12.60 12.22 -4.29
C ASP A 11 -12.21 10.80 -3.87
N LYS A 12 -12.84 9.80 -4.49
CA LYS A 12 -12.66 8.39 -4.14
C LYS A 12 -11.42 7.81 -4.84
N PRO A 13 -10.42 7.32 -4.08
CA PRO A 13 -9.18 6.81 -4.67
C PRO A 13 -9.35 5.37 -5.17
N SER A 14 -8.42 4.91 -6.01
CA SER A 14 -8.15 3.50 -6.20
C SER A 14 -7.30 2.96 -5.05
N PHE A 15 -7.48 1.69 -4.69
CA PHE A 15 -6.89 1.03 -3.53
C PHE A 15 -5.96 -0.11 -3.95
N PRO A 16 -4.66 0.17 -4.20
CA PRO A 16 -3.66 -0.88 -4.26
C PRO A 16 -3.37 -1.43 -2.85
N GLY A 17 -3.27 -2.75 -2.75
CA GLY A 17 -2.72 -3.46 -1.60
C GLY A 17 -1.19 -3.50 -1.63
N ASP A 18 -0.63 -4.61 -1.15
CA ASP A 18 0.81 -4.83 -1.00
C ASP A 18 1.57 -4.74 -2.33
N ILE A 19 2.76 -4.13 -2.30
CA ILE A 19 3.66 -3.96 -3.46
C ILE A 19 4.98 -4.71 -3.27
N HIS A 20 5.50 -4.74 -2.04
CA HIS A 20 6.70 -5.47 -1.64
C HIS A 20 7.88 -5.32 -2.62
N GLY A 21 8.23 -4.08 -2.98
CA GLY A 21 9.38 -3.80 -3.83
C GLY A 21 9.31 -4.36 -5.26
N GLN A 22 8.14 -4.80 -5.74
CA GLN A 22 7.92 -5.20 -7.14
C GLN A 22 7.74 -3.95 -8.03
N TYR A 23 8.79 -3.14 -8.16
CA TYR A 23 8.76 -1.86 -8.87
C TYR A 23 8.22 -1.96 -10.31
N GLY A 24 8.57 -3.02 -11.04
CA GLY A 24 8.04 -3.25 -12.39
C GLY A 24 6.53 -3.41 -12.42
N ASP A 25 5.96 -4.11 -11.44
CA ASP A 25 4.51 -4.28 -11.31
C ASP A 25 3.83 -3.03 -10.78
N LEU A 26 4.49 -2.25 -9.91
CA LEU A 26 4.03 -0.93 -9.50
C LEU A 26 3.84 0.02 -10.70
N LEU A 27 4.79 0.01 -11.65
CA LEU A 27 4.63 0.79 -12.88
C LEU A 27 3.46 0.28 -13.73
N ARG A 28 3.28 -1.04 -13.84
CA ARG A 28 2.12 -1.64 -14.53
C ARG A 28 0.80 -1.26 -13.88
N LEU A 29 0.73 -1.16 -12.55
CA LEU A 29 -0.47 -0.68 -11.85
C LEU A 29 -0.84 0.75 -12.27
N PHE A 30 0.14 1.65 -12.40
CA PHE A 30 -0.10 3.01 -12.90
C PHE A 30 -0.43 3.05 -14.40
N GLU A 31 0.18 2.19 -15.21
CA GLU A 31 -0.17 2.09 -16.64
C GLU A 31 -1.63 1.63 -16.83
N TYR A 32 -2.15 0.77 -15.95
CA TYR A 32 -3.53 0.30 -15.98
C TYR A 32 -4.51 1.31 -15.35
N GLY A 33 -4.17 1.84 -14.18
CA GLY A 33 -5.06 2.70 -13.39
C GLY A 33 -5.01 4.20 -13.75
N GLY A 34 -4.00 4.63 -14.50
CA GLY A 34 -3.69 6.04 -14.73
C GLY A 34 -2.53 6.51 -13.84
N PHE A 35 -1.66 7.36 -14.37
CA PHE A 35 -0.62 7.96 -13.54
C PHE A 35 -1.22 9.06 -12.64
N PRO A 36 -0.58 9.41 -11.52
CA PRO A 36 -0.94 10.63 -10.79
C PRO A 36 -0.51 11.91 -11.55
N PRO A 37 -1.35 12.96 -11.63
CA PRO A 37 -2.58 13.16 -10.87
C PRO A 37 -3.86 12.79 -11.63
N GLU A 38 -3.76 12.11 -12.78
CA GLU A 38 -4.93 11.71 -13.58
C GLU A 38 -5.84 10.72 -12.82
N ALA A 39 -5.29 9.98 -11.86
CA ALA A 39 -6.02 9.12 -10.92
C ALA A 39 -5.60 9.36 -9.46
N ASN A 40 -6.56 9.19 -8.55
CA ASN A 40 -6.37 9.27 -7.11
C ASN A 40 -6.02 7.90 -6.53
N TYR A 41 -5.12 7.85 -5.55
CA TYR A 41 -4.63 6.60 -4.98
C TYR A 41 -4.56 6.61 -3.45
N LEU A 42 -4.99 5.52 -2.84
CA LEU A 42 -4.80 5.20 -1.43
C LEU A 42 -4.17 3.81 -1.33
N PHE A 43 -2.85 3.76 -1.12
CA PHE A 43 -2.15 2.49 -0.94
C PHE A 43 -2.31 1.97 0.49
N LEU A 44 -2.58 0.68 0.65
CA LEU A 44 -2.92 0.07 1.94
C LEU A 44 -1.72 -0.29 2.83
N GLY A 45 -0.49 -0.34 2.28
CA GLY A 45 0.72 -0.62 3.06
C GLY A 45 1.70 -1.53 2.30
N ASP A 46 2.75 -1.98 2.99
CA ASP A 46 3.71 -2.99 2.54
C ASP A 46 4.34 -2.68 1.18
N TYR A 47 5.08 -1.57 1.16
CA TYR A 47 5.76 -1.03 -0.01
C TYR A 47 7.12 -1.67 -0.25
N VAL A 48 7.75 -2.09 0.84
CA VAL A 48 9.14 -2.57 0.88
C VAL A 48 9.22 -4.05 1.27
N ASP A 49 10.45 -4.55 1.39
CA ASP A 49 10.80 -5.95 1.62
C ASP A 49 10.40 -6.92 0.49
N ARG A 50 10.98 -8.13 0.56
CA ARG A 50 10.80 -9.29 -0.36
C ARG A 50 11.23 -9.07 -1.81
N GLY A 51 10.69 -8.06 -2.49
CA GLY A 51 11.03 -7.74 -3.87
C GLY A 51 12.42 -7.13 -4.03
N LYS A 52 12.86 -7.04 -5.29
CA LYS A 52 14.24 -6.65 -5.64
C LYS A 52 14.47 -5.14 -5.65
N GLN A 53 13.41 -4.33 -5.69
CA GLN A 53 13.46 -2.90 -5.99
C GLN A 53 12.63 -2.09 -4.98
N SER A 54 12.76 -2.41 -3.69
CA SER A 54 12.06 -1.73 -2.60
C SER A 54 12.42 -0.24 -2.53
N LEU A 55 13.69 0.12 -2.77
CA LEU A 55 14.13 1.52 -2.78
C LEU A 55 13.44 2.32 -3.88
N GLU A 56 13.42 1.82 -5.12
CA GLU A 56 12.76 2.49 -6.23
C GLU A 56 11.25 2.61 -6.01
N SER A 57 10.63 1.57 -5.44
CA SER A 57 9.20 1.57 -5.12
C SER A 57 8.85 2.65 -4.11
N ILE A 58 9.51 2.66 -2.94
CA ILE A 58 9.20 3.66 -1.90
C ILE A 58 9.62 5.07 -2.32
N CYS A 59 10.73 5.24 -3.04
CA CYS A 59 11.13 6.56 -3.56
C CYS A 59 10.07 7.12 -4.53
N LEU A 60 9.53 6.30 -5.44
CA LEU A 60 8.49 6.73 -6.36
C LEU A 60 7.20 7.10 -5.62
N LEU A 61 6.74 6.26 -4.69
CA LEU A 61 5.54 6.51 -3.90
C LEU A 61 5.65 7.79 -3.05
N LEU A 62 6.79 8.01 -2.39
CA LEU A 62 7.03 9.24 -1.62
C LEU A 62 7.14 10.46 -2.53
N ALA A 63 7.75 10.35 -3.70
CA ALA A 63 7.82 11.43 -4.67
C ALA A 63 6.41 11.84 -5.14
N TYR A 64 5.52 10.89 -5.44
CA TYR A 64 4.12 11.19 -5.73
C TYR A 64 3.38 11.79 -4.55
N LYS A 65 3.60 11.30 -3.32
CA LYS A 65 3.00 11.91 -2.12
C LYS A 65 3.42 13.38 -1.95
N ILE A 66 4.67 13.70 -2.26
CA ILE A 66 5.16 15.09 -2.17
C ILE A 66 4.58 15.94 -3.31
N LYS A 67 4.51 15.40 -4.53
CA LYS A 67 4.06 16.14 -5.72
C LYS A 67 2.54 16.36 -5.74
N TYR A 68 1.77 15.37 -5.28
CA TYR A 68 0.30 15.36 -5.33
C TYR A 68 -0.29 14.99 -3.95
N PRO A 69 -0.09 15.83 -2.92
CA PRO A 69 -0.46 15.50 -1.54
C PRO A 69 -1.96 15.28 -1.32
N GLU A 70 -2.82 15.86 -2.18
CA GLU A 70 -4.28 15.75 -2.12
C GLU A 70 -4.87 14.62 -2.99
N ASN A 71 -4.05 13.96 -3.82
CA ASN A 71 -4.49 12.91 -4.74
C ASN A 71 -3.83 11.56 -4.44
N PHE A 72 -2.70 11.57 -3.72
CA PHE A 72 -1.89 10.38 -3.49
C PHE A 72 -1.68 10.16 -1.98
N PHE A 73 -2.06 8.98 -1.49
CA PHE A 73 -2.10 8.66 -0.07
C PHE A 73 -1.47 7.29 0.20
N LEU A 74 -0.77 7.20 1.31
CA LEU A 74 0.00 6.03 1.73
C LEU A 74 -0.39 5.71 3.18
N LEU A 75 -1.00 4.55 3.41
CA LEU A 75 -1.20 4.00 4.76
C LEU A 75 0.04 3.24 5.22
N ARG A 76 0.14 3.01 6.52
CA ARG A 76 1.20 2.18 7.09
C ARG A 76 0.85 0.71 6.95
N GLY A 77 1.75 -0.10 6.42
CA GLY A 77 1.73 -1.56 6.56
C GLY A 77 2.64 -2.05 7.68
N ASN A 78 2.64 -3.35 7.92
CA ASN A 78 3.42 -3.95 9.01
C ASN A 78 4.92 -4.02 8.70
N HIS A 79 5.32 -3.91 7.44
CA HIS A 79 6.73 -3.86 7.04
C HIS A 79 7.36 -2.44 7.17
N GLU A 80 6.55 -1.40 7.41
CA GLU A 80 7.00 0.00 7.46
C GLU A 80 7.55 0.44 8.85
N TYR A 81 8.51 -0.31 9.40
CA TYR A 81 9.10 0.00 10.72
C TYR A 81 9.81 1.36 10.79
N CYS A 82 10.37 1.86 9.69
CA CYS A 82 11.07 3.16 9.66
C CYS A 82 10.15 4.34 9.31
N PHE A 83 8.88 4.10 8.95
CA PHE A 83 7.96 5.13 8.47
C PHE A 83 6.92 5.53 9.52
N ASN A 84 7.43 5.97 10.67
CA ASN A 84 6.65 6.24 11.89
C ASN A 84 5.57 7.33 11.76
N CYS A 85 5.63 8.13 10.69
CA CYS A 85 4.69 9.21 10.43
C CYS A 85 3.54 8.83 9.49
N LEU A 86 3.50 7.62 8.92
CA LEU A 86 2.39 7.22 8.03
C LEU A 86 1.06 7.12 8.81
N PRO A 87 -0.06 7.58 8.22
CA PRO A 87 -1.39 7.30 8.75
C PRO A 87 -1.69 5.80 8.75
N VAL A 88 -2.59 5.35 9.62
CA VAL A 88 -2.83 3.92 9.88
C VAL A 88 -4.08 3.41 9.16
N ALA A 89 -5.09 4.25 9.02
CA ALA A 89 -6.34 3.89 8.35
C ALA A 89 -6.90 5.07 7.55
N ALA A 90 -7.89 4.79 6.71
CA ALA A 90 -8.70 5.77 6.02
C ALA A 90 -10.19 5.40 6.08
N LEU A 91 -11.05 6.40 6.10
CA LEU A 91 -12.49 6.24 6.03
C LEU A 91 -13.00 6.92 4.75
N ILE A 92 -13.67 6.13 3.89
CA ILE A 92 -14.26 6.60 2.62
C ILE A 92 -15.77 6.74 2.80
N ASP A 93 -16.25 7.96 2.63
CA ASP A 93 -17.67 8.34 2.65
C ASP A 93 -18.41 7.84 3.91
N GLU A 94 -17.68 7.75 5.04
CA GLU A 94 -18.16 7.16 6.31
C GLU A 94 -18.64 5.69 6.22
N LYS A 95 -18.48 5.04 5.07
CA LYS A 95 -19.00 3.68 4.79
C LYS A 95 -17.94 2.62 4.58
N ILE A 96 -16.73 2.97 4.15
CA ILE A 96 -15.65 2.00 3.89
C ILE A 96 -14.44 2.32 4.76
N LEU A 97 -14.10 1.41 5.68
CA LEU A 97 -12.88 1.49 6.48
C LEU A 97 -11.73 0.77 5.79
N CYS A 98 -10.66 1.49 5.47
CA CYS A 98 -9.45 0.98 4.86
C CYS A 98 -8.29 0.92 5.86
N MET A 99 -7.58 -0.20 5.93
CA MET A 99 -6.37 -0.39 6.74
C MET A 99 -5.51 -1.52 6.18
N HIS A 100 -4.31 -1.73 6.70
CA HIS A 100 -3.45 -2.82 6.23
C HIS A 100 -3.86 -4.19 6.79
N GLY A 101 -3.81 -4.31 8.11
CA GLY A 101 -4.15 -5.51 8.88
C GLY A 101 -5.65 -5.73 8.92
N GLY A 102 -6.27 -5.54 10.06
CA GLY A 102 -7.71 -5.72 10.19
C GLY A 102 -8.23 -5.17 11.51
N LEU A 103 -9.32 -5.76 11.99
CA LEU A 103 -9.98 -5.30 13.21
C LEU A 103 -9.12 -5.60 14.45
N SER A 104 -9.36 -4.85 15.52
CA SER A 104 -8.77 -5.05 16.84
C SER A 104 -9.86 -5.27 17.89
N PRO A 105 -9.66 -6.15 18.89
CA PRO A 105 -10.57 -6.23 20.03
C PRO A 105 -10.60 -4.93 20.86
N ASP A 106 -9.58 -4.08 20.73
CA ASP A 106 -9.48 -2.79 21.40
C ASP A 106 -10.15 -1.65 20.61
N LEU A 107 -10.53 -1.89 19.34
CA LEU A 107 -11.17 -0.88 18.50
C LEU A 107 -12.68 -0.84 18.74
N THR A 108 -13.10 0.19 19.46
CA THR A 108 -14.51 0.45 19.79
C THR A 108 -14.99 1.83 19.34
N ASP A 109 -14.05 2.75 19.07
CA ASP A 109 -14.30 4.12 18.61
C ASP A 109 -13.24 4.52 17.58
N MET A 110 -13.67 5.17 16.50
CA MET A 110 -12.79 5.68 15.44
C MET A 110 -11.83 6.76 15.95
N ASP A 111 -12.17 7.47 17.02
CA ASP A 111 -11.30 8.44 17.68
C ASP A 111 -10.07 7.78 18.30
N GLN A 112 -10.12 6.48 18.63
CA GLN A 112 -8.93 5.74 19.05
C GLN A 112 -7.89 5.71 17.94
N ILE A 113 -8.33 5.48 16.68
CA ILE A 113 -7.44 5.55 15.51
C ILE A 113 -7.01 6.98 15.27
N ARG A 114 -7.93 7.96 15.29
CA ARG A 114 -7.59 9.38 15.04
C ARG A 114 -6.48 9.88 15.96
N ASN A 115 -6.49 9.43 17.21
CA ASN A 115 -5.60 9.88 18.28
C ASN A 115 -4.33 9.03 18.45
N LEU A 116 -4.12 7.99 17.64
CA LEU A 116 -2.85 7.26 17.65
C LEU A 116 -1.68 8.23 17.39
N PRO A 117 -0.67 8.28 18.28
CA PRO A 117 0.41 9.25 18.16
C PRO A 117 1.26 8.99 16.92
N ARG A 118 1.72 10.06 16.27
CA ARG A 118 2.72 10.01 15.20
C ARG A 118 3.75 11.10 15.41
N PRO A 119 5.07 10.81 15.32
CA PRO A 119 5.66 9.50 15.00
C PRO A 119 5.49 8.48 16.13
N THR A 120 5.32 7.21 15.78
CA THR A 120 5.35 6.07 16.72
C THR A 120 5.95 4.83 16.06
N ASP A 121 6.68 4.01 16.80
CA ASP A 121 7.02 2.65 16.38
C ASP A 121 5.79 1.75 16.45
N ILE A 122 5.82 0.61 15.74
CA ILE A 122 4.78 -0.42 15.84
C ILE A 122 5.04 -1.20 17.14
N PRO A 123 4.11 -1.20 18.12
CA PRO A 123 4.26 -1.96 19.35
C PRO A 123 4.08 -3.47 19.10
N ASP A 124 4.54 -4.29 20.04
CA ASP A 124 4.37 -5.75 19.97
C ASP A 124 2.91 -6.20 20.17
N SER A 125 2.05 -5.34 20.75
CA SER A 125 0.62 -5.61 20.99
C SER A 125 -0.23 -4.34 21.08
N GLY A 126 -1.55 -4.50 21.11
CA GLY A 126 -2.55 -3.44 21.23
C GLY A 126 -3.00 -2.87 19.89
N LEU A 127 -3.88 -1.87 19.94
CA LEU A 127 -4.59 -1.33 18.77
C LEU A 127 -3.74 -1.11 17.50
N LEU A 128 -2.59 -0.42 17.60
CA LEU A 128 -1.74 -0.18 16.43
C LEU A 128 -1.13 -1.47 15.87
N CYS A 129 -0.75 -2.42 16.73
CA CYS A 129 -0.27 -3.72 16.27
C CYS A 129 -1.39 -4.43 15.50
N ASP A 130 -2.59 -4.46 16.06
CA ASP A 130 -3.71 -5.19 15.48
C ASP A 130 -4.18 -4.63 14.14
N LEU A 131 -4.27 -3.30 14.01
CA LEU A 131 -4.62 -2.63 12.75
C LEU A 131 -3.65 -2.94 11.60
N LEU A 132 -2.45 -3.43 11.90
CA LEU A 132 -1.42 -3.77 10.93
C LEU A 132 -1.20 -5.28 10.75
N TRP A 133 -1.59 -6.10 11.73
CA TRP A 133 -1.23 -7.53 11.78
C TRP A 133 -2.40 -8.51 11.88
N SER A 134 -3.61 -8.07 12.21
CA SER A 134 -4.72 -9.00 12.38
C SER A 134 -5.25 -9.53 11.04
N ASP A 135 -5.82 -10.74 11.08
CA ASP A 135 -6.31 -11.43 9.87
C ASP A 135 -7.76 -11.94 10.04
N PRO A 136 -8.61 -11.84 9.00
CA PRO A 136 -9.88 -12.54 8.98
C PRO A 136 -9.65 -14.07 8.89
N SER A 137 -10.49 -14.84 9.59
CA SER A 137 -10.48 -16.31 9.51
C SER A 137 -11.90 -16.88 9.45
N ARG A 138 -12.12 -17.81 8.50
CA ARG A 138 -13.40 -18.53 8.32
C ARG A 138 -13.59 -19.65 9.34
N GLU A 139 -12.52 -20.07 10.01
CA GLU A 139 -12.50 -21.26 10.87
C GLU A 139 -12.89 -20.96 12.31
N ILE A 140 -13.05 -19.68 12.67
CA ILE A 140 -13.33 -19.24 14.03
C ILE A 140 -14.60 -18.41 14.11
N LYS A 141 -15.13 -18.32 15.33
CA LYS A 141 -16.15 -17.36 15.74
C LYS A 141 -15.54 -16.47 16.81
N GLY A 142 -15.71 -15.16 16.70
CA GLY A 142 -15.11 -14.19 17.61
C GLY A 142 -13.64 -13.92 17.31
N TRP A 143 -12.81 -13.86 18.35
CA TRP A 143 -11.37 -13.60 18.25
C TRP A 143 -10.57 -14.88 18.51
N GLY A 144 -9.51 -15.08 17.72
CA GLY A 144 -8.56 -16.18 17.85
C GLY A 144 -7.12 -15.68 17.91
N MET A 145 -6.18 -16.54 18.29
CA MET A 145 -4.75 -16.22 18.16
C MET A 145 -4.35 -16.30 16.69
N ASN A 146 -3.43 -15.44 16.25
CA ASN A 146 -2.92 -15.48 14.88
C ASN A 146 -1.72 -16.43 14.78
N ASP A 147 -1.74 -17.33 13.79
CA ASP A 147 -0.66 -18.27 13.51
C ASP A 147 0.65 -17.57 13.06
N ARG A 148 0.56 -16.28 12.70
CA ARG A 148 1.72 -15.41 12.49
C ARG A 148 2.52 -15.15 13.76
N GLY A 149 1.97 -15.47 14.93
CA GLY A 149 2.60 -15.24 16.24
C GLY A 149 2.49 -13.80 16.76
N VAL A 150 1.64 -12.98 16.13
CA VAL A 150 1.40 -11.57 16.48
C VAL A 150 -0.06 -11.20 16.21
N SER A 151 -0.64 -10.39 17.10
CA SER A 151 -2.06 -9.99 17.04
C SER A 151 -3.03 -11.18 17.03
N TYR A 152 -4.21 -11.00 16.43
CA TYR A 152 -5.38 -11.86 16.49
C TYR A 152 -5.87 -12.24 15.11
N THR A 153 -6.62 -13.34 15.05
CA THR A 153 -7.56 -13.62 13.98
C THR A 153 -8.96 -13.20 14.39
N PHE A 154 -9.82 -12.83 13.43
CA PHE A 154 -11.22 -12.49 13.71
C PHE A 154 -12.20 -13.16 12.74
N GLY A 155 -13.33 -13.62 13.29
CA GLY A 155 -14.38 -14.30 12.56
C GLY A 155 -15.31 -13.35 11.78
N PRO A 156 -16.16 -13.89 10.89
CA PRO A 156 -17.12 -13.08 10.13
C PRO A 156 -18.14 -12.37 11.02
N ASP A 157 -18.44 -12.93 12.19
CA ASP A 157 -19.32 -12.31 13.19
C ASP A 157 -18.74 -10.99 13.72
N LYS A 158 -17.41 -10.88 13.83
CA LYS A 158 -16.74 -9.65 14.29
C LYS A 158 -16.72 -8.55 13.23
N VAL A 159 -16.66 -8.93 11.95
CA VAL A 159 -16.83 -7.97 10.85
C VAL A 159 -18.25 -7.41 10.86
N ALA A 160 -19.27 -8.28 10.93
CA ALA A 160 -20.66 -7.87 10.94
C ALA A 160 -21.01 -7.00 12.16
N GLU A 161 -20.53 -7.37 13.36
CA GLU A 161 -20.71 -6.61 14.59
C GLU A 161 -20.09 -5.21 14.49
N PHE A 162 -18.84 -5.12 14.03
CA PHE A 162 -18.13 -3.86 13.86
C PHE A 162 -18.84 -2.91 12.88
N LEU A 163 -19.17 -3.41 11.70
CA LEU A 163 -19.83 -2.60 10.67
C LEU A 163 -21.20 -2.11 11.11
N MET A 164 -21.98 -2.98 11.78
CA MET A 164 -23.28 -2.60 12.34
C MET A 164 -23.15 -1.54 13.43
N GLN A 165 -22.18 -1.69 14.33
CA GLN A 165 -21.93 -0.74 15.42
C GLN A 165 -21.55 0.66 14.90
N HIS A 166 -20.82 0.71 13.79
CA HIS A 166 -20.29 1.95 13.23
C HIS A 166 -21.06 2.50 12.02
N ASP A 167 -22.19 1.89 11.65
CA ASP A 167 -22.98 2.21 10.45
C ASP A 167 -22.12 2.25 9.17
N MET A 168 -21.27 1.24 8.99
CA MET A 168 -20.39 1.07 7.84
C MET A 168 -20.81 -0.12 6.99
N ASP A 169 -20.39 -0.13 5.72
CA ASP A 169 -20.78 -1.15 4.74
C ASP A 169 -19.65 -2.15 4.45
N LEU A 170 -18.39 -1.71 4.52
CA LEU A 170 -17.25 -2.52 4.06
C LEU A 170 -15.96 -2.24 4.85
N VAL A 171 -15.22 -3.30 5.14
CA VAL A 171 -13.80 -3.24 5.50
C VAL A 171 -12.96 -3.58 4.27
N CYS A 172 -12.01 -2.72 3.91
CA CYS A 172 -11.04 -2.95 2.82
C CYS A 172 -9.63 -3.09 3.40
N ARG A 173 -8.93 -4.20 3.10
CA ARG A 173 -7.65 -4.50 3.75
C ARG A 173 -6.56 -5.16 2.90
N ALA A 174 -5.34 -5.11 3.43
CA ALA A 174 -4.02 -5.59 2.98
C ALA A 174 -3.60 -7.08 3.12
N HIS A 175 -2.28 -7.29 3.20
CA HIS A 175 -1.53 -8.17 4.12
C HIS A 175 -1.66 -9.70 3.97
N GLN A 176 -2.70 -10.20 3.28
CA GLN A 176 -2.82 -11.61 2.90
C GLN A 176 -2.78 -11.75 1.39
N VAL A 177 -1.85 -12.58 0.91
CA VAL A 177 -1.82 -13.00 -0.49
C VAL A 177 -3.08 -13.81 -0.80
N VAL A 178 -3.77 -13.44 -1.88
CA VAL A 178 -5.01 -14.07 -2.34
C VAL A 178 -4.89 -14.35 -3.85
N GLU A 179 -5.49 -15.46 -4.31
CA GLU A 179 -5.25 -16.03 -5.65
C GLU A 179 -5.51 -15.03 -6.79
N ASP A 180 -6.66 -14.36 -6.79
CA ASP A 180 -7.06 -13.41 -7.85
C ASP A 180 -6.60 -11.97 -7.57
N GLY A 181 -5.77 -11.76 -6.55
CA GLY A 181 -5.36 -10.44 -6.08
C GLY A 181 -6.43 -9.70 -5.27
N TYR A 182 -7.67 -10.23 -5.20
CA TYR A 182 -8.66 -9.81 -4.22
C TYR A 182 -9.48 -11.00 -3.73
N GLU A 183 -10.00 -10.93 -2.49
CA GLU A 183 -10.94 -11.92 -1.95
C GLU A 183 -11.98 -11.26 -1.05
N PHE A 184 -13.26 -11.62 -1.22
CA PHE A 184 -14.32 -11.22 -0.30
C PHE A 184 -14.46 -12.21 0.87
N PHE A 185 -14.77 -11.67 2.04
CA PHE A 185 -15.04 -12.36 3.29
C PHE A 185 -16.32 -11.81 3.95
N ALA A 186 -16.88 -12.54 4.92
CA ALA A 186 -18.05 -12.15 5.71
C ALA A 186 -19.21 -11.62 4.86
N GLU A 187 -19.75 -12.43 3.94
CA GLU A 187 -20.86 -12.03 3.06
C GLU A 187 -20.58 -10.75 2.25
N ARG A 188 -19.31 -10.56 1.84
CA ARG A 188 -18.79 -9.40 1.10
C ARG A 188 -18.69 -8.12 1.91
N GLN A 189 -18.78 -8.21 3.24
CA GLN A 189 -18.58 -7.10 4.16
C GLN A 189 -17.09 -6.81 4.46
N LEU A 190 -16.18 -7.70 4.06
CA LEU A 190 -14.75 -7.42 4.04
C LEU A 190 -14.16 -7.84 2.70
N VAL A 191 -13.20 -7.05 2.20
CA VAL A 191 -12.41 -7.38 1.03
C VAL A 191 -10.92 -7.26 1.34
N THR A 192 -10.17 -8.29 0.98
CA THR A 192 -8.70 -8.31 0.97
C THR A 192 -8.23 -7.95 -0.43
N ILE A 193 -7.29 -7.01 -0.56
CA ILE A 193 -6.63 -6.62 -1.82
C ILE A 193 -5.14 -6.88 -1.70
N PHE A 194 -4.54 -7.51 -2.71
CA PHE A 194 -3.12 -7.77 -2.78
C PHE A 194 -2.62 -7.41 -4.19
N SER A 195 -1.61 -6.54 -4.30
CA SER A 195 -1.23 -5.94 -5.60
C SER A 195 0.12 -6.40 -6.15
N ALA A 196 0.78 -7.36 -5.48
CA ALA A 196 2.04 -7.95 -5.94
C ALA A 196 1.80 -9.31 -6.62
N PRO A 197 1.70 -9.37 -7.96
CA PRO A 197 1.47 -10.62 -8.68
C PRO A 197 2.68 -11.56 -8.60
N ASN A 198 2.43 -12.87 -8.59
CA ASN A 198 3.44 -13.93 -8.45
C ASN A 198 4.38 -13.62 -7.27
N TYR A 199 3.77 -13.40 -6.10
CA TYR A 199 4.44 -12.95 -4.90
C TYR A 199 5.60 -13.87 -4.53
N CYS A 200 6.75 -13.27 -4.16
CA CYS A 200 8.01 -13.97 -3.88
C CYS A 200 8.52 -14.92 -5.01
N GLY A 201 7.87 -14.97 -6.17
CA GLY A 201 8.13 -15.98 -7.21
C GLY A 201 7.70 -17.41 -6.86
N GLU A 202 6.97 -17.58 -5.76
CA GLU A 202 6.52 -18.86 -5.22
C GLU A 202 5.01 -19.06 -5.40
N PHE A 203 4.25 -17.97 -5.32
CA PHE A 203 2.81 -17.95 -5.57
C PHE A 203 2.53 -17.70 -7.06
N ASP A 204 1.40 -18.18 -7.57
CA ASP A 204 0.90 -17.87 -8.92
C ASP A 204 -0.27 -16.88 -8.87
N ASN A 205 -0.34 -16.07 -7.81
CA ASN A 205 -1.41 -15.13 -7.59
C ASN A 205 -1.38 -13.97 -8.60
N ALA A 206 -2.54 -13.45 -8.96
CA ALA A 206 -2.64 -12.13 -9.57
C ALA A 206 -2.46 -11.03 -8.51
N GLY A 207 -2.17 -9.82 -8.99
CA GLY A 207 -2.38 -8.59 -8.22
C GLY A 207 -3.75 -8.02 -8.55
N ALA A 208 -4.35 -7.24 -7.66
CA ALA A 208 -5.53 -6.45 -7.99
C ALA A 208 -5.45 -5.03 -7.44
N MET A 209 -6.29 -4.17 -7.98
CA MET A 209 -6.55 -2.82 -7.47
C MET A 209 -8.05 -2.60 -7.44
N MET A 210 -8.58 -2.20 -6.29
CA MET A 210 -10.00 -1.84 -6.17
C MET A 210 -10.20 -0.38 -6.58
N SER A 211 -11.34 -0.03 -7.13
CA SER A 211 -11.78 1.35 -7.35
C SER A 211 -13.22 1.50 -6.87
N VAL A 212 -13.55 2.63 -6.26
CA VAL A 212 -14.88 2.92 -5.73
C VAL A 212 -15.41 4.16 -6.42
N ASP A 213 -16.61 4.06 -7.00
CA ASP A 213 -17.24 5.20 -7.67
C ASP A 213 -18.12 6.05 -6.73
N GLU A 214 -18.71 7.12 -7.25
CA GLU A 214 -19.57 8.04 -6.50
C GLU A 214 -20.76 7.33 -5.82
N SER A 215 -21.23 6.20 -6.36
CA SER A 215 -22.30 5.37 -5.79
C SER A 215 -21.82 4.33 -4.77
N LEU A 216 -20.53 4.35 -4.42
CA LEU A 216 -19.84 3.35 -3.59
C LEU A 216 -19.76 1.96 -4.24
N MET A 217 -19.96 1.87 -5.56
CA MET A 217 -19.79 0.61 -6.27
C MET A 217 -18.30 0.29 -6.37
N CYS A 218 -17.93 -0.88 -5.84
CA CYS A 218 -16.57 -1.41 -5.89
C CYS A 218 -16.34 -2.18 -7.20
N SER A 219 -15.29 -1.83 -7.92
CA SER A 219 -14.80 -2.54 -9.11
C SER A 219 -13.33 -2.93 -8.95
N PHE A 220 -12.89 -3.98 -9.65
CA PHE A 220 -11.56 -4.55 -9.49
C PHE A 220 -10.84 -4.62 -10.84
N GLN A 221 -9.59 -4.17 -10.85
CA GLN A 221 -8.68 -4.30 -11.96
C GLN A 221 -7.64 -5.37 -11.59
N ILE A 222 -7.55 -6.44 -12.39
CA ILE A 222 -6.68 -7.58 -12.09
C ILE A 222 -5.41 -7.50 -12.94
N LEU A 223 -4.26 -7.52 -12.27
CA LEU A 223 -2.93 -7.56 -12.84
C LEU A 223 -2.37 -8.97 -12.79
N LYS A 224 -2.45 -9.70 -13.91
CA LYS A 224 -1.84 -11.03 -14.00
C LYS A 224 -0.30 -10.97 -13.90
N PRO A 225 0.37 -12.03 -13.40
CA PRO A 225 1.81 -12.16 -13.45
C PRO A 225 2.36 -11.86 -14.84
N ALA A 226 3.43 -11.07 -14.91
CA ALA A 226 4.09 -10.82 -16.19
C ALA A 226 4.66 -12.14 -16.73
N GLU A 227 4.49 -12.39 -18.03
CA GLU A 227 5.09 -13.56 -18.67
C GLU A 227 6.62 -13.51 -18.47
N ARG A 228 7.20 -14.57 -17.91
CA ARG A 228 8.66 -14.72 -17.89
C ARG A 228 9.11 -14.80 -19.34
N LYS A 229 9.71 -13.73 -19.87
CA LYS A 229 10.55 -13.84 -21.08
C LYS A 229 11.63 -14.87 -20.75
N ARG A 230 11.47 -16.11 -21.22
CA ARG A 230 12.53 -17.11 -21.22
C ARG A 230 13.63 -16.54 -22.09
N PHE A 231 14.66 -15.97 -21.48
CA PHE A 231 15.94 -15.82 -22.15
C PHE A 231 16.49 -17.23 -22.33
N LEU A 232 16.05 -17.90 -23.39
CA LEU A 232 16.81 -18.99 -23.98
C LEU A 232 18.08 -18.34 -24.52
N CYS A 233 19.19 -18.54 -23.81
CA CYS A 233 20.51 -18.24 -24.31
C CYS A 233 20.80 -19.19 -25.48
N ASP A 234 20.49 -18.77 -26.71
CA ASP A 234 21.07 -19.39 -27.90
C ASP A 234 22.55 -19.03 -27.94
N ILE A 235 23.40 -19.95 -27.48
CA ILE A 235 24.87 -19.86 -27.47
C ILE A 235 25.48 -20.03 -28.89
N ASN A 236 24.73 -19.85 -29.98
CA ASN A 236 25.24 -20.12 -31.33
C ASN A 236 24.78 -19.14 -32.43
N SER A 237 24.94 -17.83 -32.23
CA SER A 237 25.10 -16.91 -33.38
C SER A 237 25.94 -15.69 -33.00
N GLY A 238 26.95 -15.39 -33.84
CA GLY A 238 28.00 -14.42 -33.57
C GLY A 238 27.55 -12.95 -33.55
N VAL A 239 27.90 -12.27 -32.45
CA VAL A 239 28.45 -10.90 -32.26
C VAL A 239 28.34 -9.93 -33.46
N PRO A 240 27.89 -8.64 -33.30
CA PRO A 240 28.58 -7.73 -32.38
C PRO A 240 27.79 -6.65 -31.60
N GLY A 241 28.22 -6.47 -30.35
CA GLY A 241 28.70 -5.16 -29.88
C GLY A 241 27.90 -4.46 -28.79
N TYR A 242 28.17 -4.77 -27.52
CA TYR A 242 28.20 -3.77 -26.45
C TYR A 242 29.29 -4.15 -25.45
N ALA A 243 30.46 -3.56 -25.64
CA ALA A 243 31.57 -3.60 -24.70
C ALA A 243 31.28 -2.67 -23.52
N GLY A 244 31.57 -3.13 -22.29
CA GLY A 244 31.75 -2.23 -21.15
C GLY A 244 31.09 -2.63 -19.83
N PHE A 245 31.29 -3.86 -19.34
CA PHE A 245 31.20 -4.15 -17.91
C PHE A 245 32.62 -4.25 -17.35
N LEU A 246 33.11 -3.18 -16.72
CA LEU A 246 34.18 -3.18 -15.71
C LEU A 246 34.36 -1.76 -15.18
N ASN A 247 33.58 -1.42 -14.15
CA ASN A 247 34.06 -0.72 -12.96
C ASN A 247 32.91 -0.59 -11.96
N ALA A 248 33.04 -1.29 -10.83
CA ALA A 248 32.15 -1.18 -9.70
C ALA A 248 32.26 0.22 -9.07
N ARG A 249 31.30 1.07 -9.39
CA ARG A 249 30.81 2.13 -8.50
C ARG A 249 29.35 1.81 -8.23
N PHE A 250 29.00 1.64 -6.96
CA PHE A 250 27.61 1.49 -6.52
C PHE A 250 26.84 2.75 -6.94
N THR A 251 26.22 2.67 -8.11
CA THR A 251 25.27 3.65 -8.62
C THR A 251 23.94 2.91 -8.55
N VAL A 252 23.10 3.26 -7.57
CA VAL A 252 21.71 2.79 -7.55
C VAL A 252 21.10 3.25 -8.87
N ARG A 253 20.85 2.33 -9.80
CA ARG A 253 20.16 2.63 -11.06
C ARG A 253 18.67 2.82 -10.75
N ILE A 254 18.33 3.95 -10.15
CA ILE A 254 16.96 4.42 -10.10
C ILE A 254 16.47 4.53 -11.55
N SER A 255 15.31 3.96 -11.87
CA SER A 255 14.72 4.04 -13.21
C SER A 255 14.67 5.51 -13.68
N GLY A 256 14.93 5.76 -14.96
CA GLY A 256 14.96 7.12 -15.52
C GLY A 256 13.68 7.91 -15.23
N TYR A 257 12.53 7.24 -15.15
CA TYR A 257 11.25 7.84 -14.77
C TYR A 257 11.23 8.34 -13.32
N CYS A 258 11.68 7.51 -12.36
CA CYS A 258 11.77 7.92 -10.96
C CYS A 258 12.81 9.03 -10.76
N LEU A 259 13.92 9.03 -11.52
CA LEU A 259 14.90 10.13 -11.52
C LEU A 259 14.33 11.44 -12.05
N LEU A 260 13.52 11.40 -13.13
CA LEU A 260 12.87 12.59 -13.67
C LEU A 260 11.87 13.18 -12.68
N LEU A 261 11.00 12.34 -12.10
CA LEU A 261 10.04 12.79 -11.09
C LEU A 261 10.76 13.31 -9.83
N MET A 262 11.78 12.62 -9.35
CA MET A 262 12.59 13.08 -8.22
C MET A 262 13.30 14.40 -8.55
N ARG A 263 13.78 14.59 -9.79
CA ARG A 263 14.38 15.84 -10.23
C ARG A 263 13.34 16.97 -10.26
N GLU A 264 12.13 16.71 -10.75
CA GLU A 264 11.04 17.69 -10.70
C GLU A 264 10.67 18.05 -9.26
N VAL A 265 10.51 17.06 -8.38
CA VAL A 265 10.19 17.26 -6.95
C VAL A 265 11.30 18.02 -6.22
N LEU A 266 12.56 17.67 -6.47
CA LEU A 266 13.73 18.35 -5.88
C LEU A 266 13.91 19.77 -6.45
N CYS A 267 13.66 19.99 -7.74
CA CYS A 267 13.64 21.34 -8.34
C CYS A 267 12.50 22.19 -7.76
N PHE A 268 11.30 21.63 -7.63
CA PHE A 268 10.13 22.29 -7.03
C PHE A 268 10.41 22.71 -5.57
N ARG A 269 11.14 21.87 -4.82
CA ARG A 269 11.55 22.22 -3.45
C ARG A 269 12.74 23.17 -3.38
N PHE A 270 13.65 23.23 -4.37
CA PHE A 270 14.72 24.23 -4.35
C PHE A 270 14.18 25.66 -4.49
N GLU A 271 13.09 25.87 -5.24
CA GLU A 271 12.41 27.18 -5.31
C GLU A 271 11.67 27.54 -4.00
N VAL A 272 11.09 26.56 -3.32
CA VAL A 272 10.43 26.76 -2.00
C VAL A 272 11.44 26.94 -0.85
N PHE A 273 12.63 26.32 -0.93
CA PHE A 273 13.69 26.49 0.05
C PHE A 273 14.33 27.89 0.02
N THR A 274 14.35 28.57 -1.13
CA THR A 274 14.81 29.96 -1.23
C THR A 274 13.90 30.96 -0.54
N GLU A 275 12.60 30.69 -0.39
CA GLU A 275 11.69 31.55 0.38
C GLU A 275 11.74 31.29 1.89
N TYR A 276 11.95 30.03 2.30
CA TYR A 276 11.99 29.64 3.72
C TYR A 276 13.25 30.09 4.48
N PHE A 277 14.37 30.39 3.79
CA PHE A 277 15.60 30.87 4.42
C PHE A 277 15.67 32.40 4.63
N SER A 278 14.59 33.14 4.33
CA SER A 278 14.51 34.58 4.63
C SER A 278 14.02 34.91 6.05
N TRP A 279 13.67 33.91 6.87
CA TRP A 279 13.09 34.09 8.21
C TRP A 279 13.89 33.49 9.38
N CYS A 280 15.12 33.05 9.16
CA CYS A 280 16.03 32.58 10.23
C CYS A 280 17.31 33.43 10.34
N ASN A 281 17.16 34.75 10.25
CA ASN A 281 18.14 35.72 10.76
C ASN A 281 17.42 36.66 11.73
N LEU A 282 17.32 36.24 13.00
CA LEU A 282 17.27 37.04 14.22
C LEU A 282 17.40 36.12 15.44
#